data_AF-A0A6J7L454-F1
#
_entry.id   AF-A0A6J7L454-F1
#
_cell.length_a   1.000
_cell.length_b   1.000
_cell.length_c   1.000
_cell.angle_alpha   90.00
_cell.angle_beta   90.00
_cell.angle_gamma   90.00
#
_symmetry.space_group_name_H-M   'P 1'
#
loop_
_entity.id
_entity.type
_entity.pdbx_description
1 polymer ?
#
loop_
_entity_poly.entity_id
_entity_poly.type
_entity_poly.pdbx_seq_one_letter_code
_entity_poly.pdbx_strand_id
1 'polypeptide(L)'
;MPPDARREQLLDAALQVIARDGYAAVSIEAVAREADVTRPVVYGVFDGLTPLLFALLDRQEQRALGRLTQTISPAPDPADLAGHLTRTVRELVAMLQEDPQLWRPIFLTHGGTPAAVLERVDRDREVVRARIQETLEPALAARGDATTLDPGIVSHALVGMGEHFARLLLERPEDVDVDALAATVGGLLAAVRP
;
A
#
# COMPACT_ATOMS: atom_id res chain seq x y z
N MET A 1 24.34 -14.09 17.25
CA MET A 1 23.50 -12.93 16.88
C MET A 1 22.37 -12.81 17.91
N PRO A 2 22.03 -11.60 18.39
CA PRO A 2 20.89 -11.38 19.26
C PRO A 2 19.57 -11.88 18.64
N PRO A 3 18.57 -12.30 19.44
CA PRO A 3 17.29 -12.80 18.93
C PRO A 3 16.61 -11.84 17.94
N ASP A 4 16.55 -10.55 18.26
CA ASP A 4 15.90 -9.54 17.42
C ASP A 4 16.61 -9.33 16.09
N ALA A 5 17.95 -9.37 16.08
CA ALA A 5 18.73 -9.28 14.85
C ALA A 5 18.52 -10.51 13.95
N ARG A 6 18.27 -11.70 14.53
CA ARG A 6 17.87 -12.88 13.74
C ARG A 6 16.50 -12.70 13.12
N ARG A 7 15.56 -12.18 13.89
CA ARG A 7 14.21 -11.90 13.41
C ARG A 7 14.25 -10.97 12.19
N GLU A 8 14.96 -9.84 12.30
CA GLU A 8 15.07 -8.89 11.19
C GLU A 8 15.74 -9.49 9.95
N GLN A 9 16.82 -10.27 10.12
CA GLN A 9 17.47 -10.94 8.99
C GLN A 9 16.50 -11.88 8.23
N LEU A 10 15.69 -12.65 8.95
CA LEU A 10 14.73 -13.57 8.33
C LEU A 10 13.61 -12.81 7.60
N LEU A 11 13.18 -11.66 8.13
CA LEU A 11 12.21 -10.80 7.46
C LEU A 11 12.79 -10.14 6.21
N ASP A 12 14.06 -9.73 6.23
CA ASP A 12 14.75 -9.20 5.06
C ASP A 12 14.91 -10.26 3.96
N ALA A 13 15.28 -11.48 4.33
CA ALA A 13 15.35 -12.61 3.42
C ALA A 13 13.99 -12.93 2.79
N ALA A 14 12.92 -12.96 3.59
CA ALA A 14 11.58 -13.17 3.05
C ALA A 14 11.13 -12.04 2.10
N LEU A 15 11.45 -10.79 2.44
CA LEU A 15 11.20 -9.65 1.56
C LEU A 15 11.94 -9.81 0.22
N GLN A 16 13.20 -10.22 0.23
CA GLN A 16 13.99 -10.45 -0.97
C GLN A 16 13.40 -11.55 -1.86
N VAL A 17 12.96 -12.66 -1.27
CA VAL A 17 12.28 -13.73 -2.02
C VAL A 17 10.98 -13.21 -2.64
N ILE A 18 10.14 -12.47 -1.90
CA ILE A 18 8.90 -11.88 -2.44
C ILE A 18 9.21 -10.90 -3.57
N ALA A 19 10.20 -10.03 -3.39
CA ALA A 19 10.54 -9.00 -4.35
C ALA A 19 11.08 -9.57 -5.67
N ARG A 20 11.81 -10.68 -5.60
CA ARG A 20 12.44 -11.32 -6.77
C ARG A 20 11.52 -12.32 -7.45
N ASP A 21 10.87 -13.19 -6.67
CA ASP A 21 10.21 -14.40 -7.16
C ASP A 21 8.68 -14.40 -6.87
N GLY A 22 8.17 -13.37 -6.19
CA GLY A 22 6.75 -13.25 -5.82
C GLY A 22 6.35 -14.13 -4.63
N TYR A 23 5.11 -13.95 -4.16
CA TYR A 23 4.61 -14.65 -2.97
C TYR A 23 4.56 -16.18 -3.12
N ALA A 24 4.33 -16.69 -4.33
CA ALA A 24 4.20 -18.12 -4.61
C ALA A 24 5.52 -18.89 -4.35
N ALA A 25 6.66 -18.20 -4.43
CA ALA A 25 7.98 -18.79 -4.22
C ALA A 25 8.42 -18.79 -2.75
N VAL A 26 7.66 -18.16 -1.85
CA VAL A 26 8.06 -18.00 -0.45
C VAL A 26 7.75 -19.27 0.33
N SER A 27 8.79 -19.85 0.92
CA SER A 27 8.71 -21.00 1.82
C SER A 27 9.76 -20.88 2.92
N ILE A 28 9.64 -21.70 3.97
CA ILE A 28 10.65 -21.74 5.04
C ILE A 28 12.01 -22.13 4.46
N GLU A 29 12.05 -23.03 3.49
CA GLU A 29 13.24 -23.43 2.75
C GLU A 29 13.84 -22.26 1.96
N ALA A 30 13.00 -21.51 1.23
CA ALA A 30 13.46 -20.38 0.43
C ALA A 30 14.04 -19.26 1.33
N VAL A 31 13.36 -18.94 2.44
CA VAL A 31 13.82 -17.94 3.40
C VAL A 31 15.11 -18.38 4.09
N ALA A 32 15.20 -19.65 4.51
CA ALA A 32 16.42 -20.19 5.12
C ALA A 32 17.61 -20.09 4.17
N ARG A 33 17.41 -20.44 2.89
CA ARG A 33 18.43 -20.33 1.84
C ARG A 33 18.85 -18.88 1.59
N GLU A 34 17.89 -17.97 1.49
CA GLU A 34 18.18 -16.54 1.26
C GLU A 34 18.91 -15.90 2.46
N ALA A 35 18.57 -16.29 3.68
CA ALA A 35 19.22 -15.81 4.91
C ALA A 35 20.55 -16.52 5.25
N ASP A 36 20.98 -17.51 4.45
CA ASP A 36 22.13 -18.38 4.74
C ASP A 36 22.05 -19.04 6.13
N VAL A 37 20.90 -19.65 6.43
CA VAL A 37 20.65 -20.37 7.69
C VAL A 37 19.97 -21.72 7.44
N THR A 38 19.91 -22.55 8.48
CA THR A 38 19.19 -23.83 8.42
C THR A 38 17.72 -23.66 8.78
N ARG A 39 16.86 -24.57 8.31
CA ARG A 39 15.42 -24.58 8.67
C ARG A 39 15.15 -24.50 10.19
N PRO A 40 15.85 -25.25 11.06
CA PRO A 40 15.64 -25.14 12.51
C PRO A 40 15.86 -23.72 13.06
N VAL A 41 16.73 -22.91 12.44
CA VAL A 41 16.94 -21.52 12.85
C VAL A 41 15.69 -20.69 12.55
N VAL A 42 15.03 -20.90 11.40
CA VAL A 42 13.78 -20.21 11.06
C VAL A 42 12.67 -20.60 12.04
N TYR A 43 12.51 -21.90 12.31
CA TYR A 43 11.54 -22.40 13.28
C TYR A 43 11.81 -21.96 14.73
N GLY A 44 13.06 -21.65 15.06
CA GLY A 44 13.42 -21.07 16.35
C GLY A 44 12.93 -19.63 16.54
N VAL A 45 12.51 -18.94 15.46
CA VAL A 45 12.03 -17.55 15.50
C VAL A 45 10.54 -17.44 15.12
N PHE A 46 10.10 -18.22 14.12
CA PHE A 46 8.73 -18.19 13.61
C PHE A 46 8.13 -19.60 13.59
N ASP A 47 6.91 -19.72 14.11
CA ASP A 47 6.14 -20.98 14.09
C ASP A 47 5.48 -21.22 12.72
N GLY A 48 6.31 -21.29 11.68
CA GLY A 48 5.89 -21.50 10.30
C GLY A 48 5.78 -20.23 9.46
N LEU A 49 5.25 -20.42 8.24
CA LEU A 49 5.29 -19.41 7.19
C LEU A 49 4.32 -18.25 7.45
N THR A 50 3.10 -18.53 7.90
CA THR A 50 2.09 -17.50 8.12
C THR A 50 2.52 -16.48 9.19
N PRO A 51 2.99 -16.88 10.39
CA PRO A 51 3.49 -15.93 11.38
C PRO A 51 4.67 -15.09 10.87
N LEU A 52 5.55 -15.68 10.04
CA LEU A 52 6.65 -14.95 9.42
C LEU A 52 6.13 -13.89 8.45
N LEU A 53 5.20 -14.25 7.55
CA LEU A 53 4.62 -13.33 6.58
C LEU A 53 3.82 -12.21 7.26
N PHE A 54 3.11 -12.50 8.34
CA PHE A 54 2.40 -11.49 9.13
C PHE A 54 3.39 -10.55 9.80
N ALA A 55 4.43 -11.07 10.44
CA ALA A 55 5.50 -10.26 11.01
C ALA A 55 6.20 -9.37 9.97
N LEU A 56 6.36 -9.86 8.73
CA LEU A 56 6.88 -9.06 7.63
C LEU A 56 5.92 -7.93 7.26
N LEU A 57 4.63 -8.23 7.09
CA LEU A 57 3.60 -7.24 6.79
C LEU A 57 3.51 -6.18 7.90
N ASP A 58 3.49 -6.58 9.17
CA ASP A 58 3.47 -5.66 10.32
C ASP A 58 4.66 -4.68 10.27
N ARG A 59 5.84 -5.20 9.90
CA ARG A 59 7.04 -4.36 9.76
C ARG A 59 6.93 -3.38 8.59
N GLN A 60 6.41 -3.81 7.44
CA GLN A 60 6.18 -2.92 6.31
C GLN A 60 5.11 -1.88 6.64
N GLU A 61 4.01 -2.31 7.26
CA GLU A 61 2.90 -1.48 7.70
C GLU A 61 3.39 -0.40 8.67
N GLN A 62 4.19 -0.75 9.69
CA GLN A 62 4.75 0.24 10.62
C GLN A 62 5.66 1.28 9.93
N ARG A 63 6.37 0.89 8.87
CA ARG A 63 7.23 1.79 8.10
C ARG A 63 6.44 2.65 7.11
N ALA A 64 5.35 2.13 6.56
CA ALA A 64 4.54 2.77 5.52
C ALA A 64 3.36 3.61 6.06
N LEU A 65 2.60 3.08 7.02
CA LEU A 65 1.32 3.65 7.45
C LEU A 65 1.43 5.03 8.06
N GLY A 66 2.51 5.30 8.80
CA GLY A 66 2.68 6.59 9.45
C GLY A 66 2.67 7.73 8.44
N ARG A 67 3.48 7.62 7.38
CA ARG A 67 3.51 8.60 6.29
C ARG A 67 2.24 8.55 5.44
N LEU A 68 1.76 7.36 5.09
CA LEU A 68 0.53 7.22 4.29
C LEU A 68 -0.65 7.95 4.95
N THR A 69 -0.84 7.73 6.25
CA THR A 69 -1.90 8.35 7.05
C THR A 69 -1.70 9.86 7.12
N GLN A 70 -0.46 10.34 7.30
CA GLN A 70 -0.15 11.78 7.31
C GLN A 70 -0.46 12.47 5.98
N THR A 71 -0.31 11.78 4.85
CA THR A 71 -0.62 12.31 3.51
C THR A 71 -2.12 12.35 3.21
N ILE A 72 -2.91 11.37 3.69
CA ILE A 72 -4.35 11.26 3.37
C ILE A 72 -5.30 11.81 4.46
N SER A 73 -4.80 12.13 5.65
CA SER A 73 -5.63 12.64 6.76
C SER A 73 -5.90 14.15 6.76
N PRO A 74 -5.09 15.04 6.17
CA PRO A 74 -5.41 16.47 6.17
C PRO A 74 -6.73 16.72 5.45
N ALA A 75 -7.67 17.36 6.13
CA ALA A 75 -8.93 17.75 5.52
C ALA A 75 -8.65 18.72 4.35
N PRO A 76 -9.18 18.45 3.14
CA PRO A 76 -9.03 19.36 2.02
C PRO A 76 -9.79 20.66 2.28
N ASP A 77 -9.23 21.78 1.81
CA ASP A 77 -10.03 22.98 1.61
C ASP A 77 -11.09 22.68 0.54
N PRO A 78 -12.40 22.80 0.83
CA PRO A 78 -13.45 22.57 -0.16
C PRO A 78 -13.28 23.41 -1.44
N ALA A 79 -12.68 24.59 -1.34
CA ALA A 79 -12.40 25.45 -2.49
C ALA A 79 -11.25 24.91 -3.38
N ASP A 80 -10.31 24.15 -2.82
CA ASP A 80 -9.12 23.60 -3.49
C ASP A 80 -9.06 22.06 -3.45
N LEU A 81 -10.21 21.38 -3.51
CA LEU A 81 -10.25 19.91 -3.47
C LEU A 81 -9.40 19.26 -4.59
N ALA A 82 -9.46 19.82 -5.81
CA ALA A 82 -8.68 19.34 -6.94
C ALA A 82 -7.16 19.51 -6.73
N GLY A 83 -6.73 20.67 -6.20
CA GLY A 83 -5.33 20.92 -5.89
C GLY A 83 -4.84 20.06 -4.73
N HIS A 84 -5.67 19.83 -3.71
CA HIS A 84 -5.38 18.91 -2.63
C HIS A 84 -5.10 17.50 -3.17
N LEU A 85 -6.02 16.92 -3.95
CA LEU A 85 -5.84 15.59 -4.51
C LEU A 85 -4.63 15.47 -5.43
N THR A 86 -4.37 16.50 -6.24
CA THR A 86 -3.18 16.56 -7.09
C THR A 86 -1.90 16.48 -6.24
N ARG A 87 -1.83 17.20 -5.12
CA ARG A 87 -0.69 17.15 -4.19
C ARG A 87 -0.60 15.79 -3.50
N THR A 88 -1.72 15.26 -3.00
CA THR A 88 -1.79 13.94 -2.37
C THR A 88 -1.28 12.85 -3.30
N VAL A 89 -1.72 12.82 -4.57
CA VAL A 89 -1.25 11.82 -5.55
C VAL A 89 0.27 11.92 -5.74
N ARG A 90 0.83 13.12 -5.89
CA ARG A 90 2.28 13.30 -6.02
C ARG A 90 3.03 12.79 -4.79
N GLU A 91 2.54 13.08 -3.59
CA GLU A 91 3.14 12.58 -2.34
C GLU A 91 3.08 11.05 -2.24
N LEU A 92 1.94 10.45 -2.59
CA LEU A 92 1.78 8.99 -2.63
C LEU A 92 2.77 8.34 -3.61
N VAL A 93 2.92 8.92 -4.81
CA VAL A 93 3.86 8.42 -5.81
C VAL A 93 5.32 8.60 -5.36
N ALA A 94 5.66 9.73 -4.75
CA ALA A 94 7.00 9.95 -4.20
C ALA A 94 7.34 8.90 -3.13
N MET A 95 6.40 8.58 -2.24
CA MET A 95 6.60 7.53 -1.24
C MET A 95 6.83 6.14 -1.85
N LEU A 96 6.16 5.82 -2.97
CA LEU A 96 6.37 4.57 -3.71
C LEU A 96 7.77 4.52 -4.34
N GLN A 97 8.23 5.64 -4.90
CA GLN A 97 9.52 5.74 -5.57
C GLN A 97 10.71 5.77 -4.60
N GLU A 98 10.53 6.33 -3.39
CA GLU A 98 11.57 6.40 -2.36
C GLU A 98 11.98 5.01 -1.85
N ASP A 99 11.02 4.10 -1.64
CA ASP A 99 11.29 2.72 -1.21
C ASP A 99 10.31 1.73 -1.85
N PRO A 100 10.55 1.30 -3.11
CA PRO A 100 9.67 0.35 -3.78
C PRO A 100 9.53 -0.98 -3.04
N GLN A 101 10.58 -1.41 -2.31
CA GLN A 101 10.60 -2.69 -1.62
C GLN A 101 9.63 -2.72 -0.44
N LEU A 102 9.42 -1.59 0.22
CA LEU A 102 8.41 -1.42 1.26
C LEU A 102 6.99 -1.76 0.77
N TRP A 103 6.69 -1.39 -0.48
CA TRP A 103 5.33 -1.42 -1.03
C TRP A 103 5.02 -2.67 -1.87
N ARG A 104 6.04 -3.34 -2.43
CA ARG A 104 5.85 -4.56 -3.22
C ARG A 104 5.03 -5.65 -2.52
N PRO A 105 5.28 -6.00 -1.24
CA PRO A 105 4.48 -7.00 -0.54
C PRO A 105 2.99 -6.62 -0.42
N ILE A 106 2.67 -5.33 -0.43
CA ILE A 106 1.31 -4.82 -0.23
C ILE A 106 0.54 -4.76 -1.56
N PHE A 107 1.18 -4.28 -2.62
CA PHE A 107 0.51 -4.03 -3.90
C PHE A 107 0.70 -5.14 -4.94
N LEU A 108 1.78 -5.92 -4.88
CA LEU A 108 2.06 -7.01 -5.82
C LEU A 108 1.58 -8.37 -5.28
N THR A 109 0.40 -8.40 -4.66
CA THR A 109 -0.28 -9.66 -4.34
C THR A 109 -0.89 -10.23 -5.63
N HIS A 110 -0.58 -11.50 -5.93
CA HIS A 110 -0.95 -12.15 -7.18
C HIS A 110 -1.39 -13.61 -6.95
N GLY A 111 -1.68 -14.34 -8.02
CA GLY A 111 -1.97 -15.77 -7.95
C GLY A 111 -0.85 -16.51 -7.20
N GLY A 112 -1.22 -17.26 -6.15
CA GLY A 112 -0.28 -17.98 -5.28
C GLY A 112 0.06 -17.27 -3.96
N THR A 113 -0.41 -16.04 -3.73
CA THR A 113 -0.36 -15.42 -2.40
C THR A 113 -1.24 -16.21 -1.41
N PRO A 114 -0.74 -16.55 -0.19
CA PRO A 114 -1.54 -17.24 0.80
C PRO A 114 -2.83 -16.47 1.16
N ALA A 115 -3.96 -17.15 1.29
CA ALA A 115 -5.26 -16.51 1.57
C ALA A 115 -5.23 -15.61 2.81
N ALA A 116 -4.54 -16.04 3.87
CA ALA A 116 -4.38 -15.26 5.09
C ALA A 116 -3.66 -13.91 4.88
N VAL A 117 -2.72 -13.85 3.91
CA VAL A 117 -2.03 -12.62 3.52
C VAL A 117 -2.99 -11.71 2.75
N LEU A 118 -3.76 -12.27 1.82
CA LEU A 118 -4.78 -11.52 1.07
C LEU A 118 -5.82 -10.90 2.02
N GLU A 119 -6.39 -11.70 2.91
CA GLU A 119 -7.36 -11.24 3.92
C GLU A 119 -6.79 -10.13 4.82
N ARG A 120 -5.50 -10.22 5.18
CA ARG A 120 -4.85 -9.19 5.97
C ARG A 120 -4.68 -7.88 5.18
N VAL A 121 -4.15 -7.95 3.96
CA VAL A 121 -3.97 -6.78 3.10
C VAL A 121 -5.32 -6.12 2.79
N ASP A 122 -6.37 -6.91 2.54
CA ASP A 122 -7.71 -6.38 2.28
C ASP A 122 -8.30 -5.67 3.51
N ARG A 123 -8.06 -6.18 4.72
CA ARG A 123 -8.42 -5.48 5.96
C ARG A 123 -7.72 -4.13 6.08
N ASP A 124 -6.43 -4.08 5.79
CA ASP A 124 -5.65 -2.84 5.90
C ASP A 124 -6.12 -1.82 4.84
N ARG A 125 -6.54 -2.29 3.65
CA ARG A 125 -7.17 -1.46 2.62
C ARG A 125 -8.53 -0.88 3.05
N GLU A 126 -9.34 -1.63 3.80
CA GLU A 126 -10.59 -1.10 4.37
C GLU A 126 -10.32 0.07 5.32
N VAL A 127 -9.26 -0.02 6.14
CA VAL A 127 -8.87 1.07 7.06
C VAL A 127 -8.48 2.33 6.29
N VAL A 128 -7.65 2.19 5.24
CA VAL A 128 -7.24 3.33 4.40
C VAL A 128 -8.43 3.96 3.68
N ARG A 129 -9.33 3.15 3.14
CA ARG A 129 -10.56 3.60 2.48
C ARG A 129 -11.47 4.36 3.42
N ALA A 130 -11.72 3.83 4.62
CA ALA A 130 -12.55 4.49 5.62
C ALA A 130 -11.97 5.87 5.96
N ARG A 131 -10.64 5.97 6.12
CA ARG A 131 -9.98 7.27 6.35
C ARG A 131 -10.15 8.23 5.17
N ILE A 132 -10.01 7.77 3.93
CA ILE A 132 -10.23 8.63 2.75
C ILE A 132 -11.67 9.14 2.72
N GLN A 133 -12.66 8.29 3.04
CA GLN A 133 -14.06 8.69 3.13
C GLN A 133 -14.29 9.76 4.19
N GLU A 134 -13.79 9.52 5.42
CA GLU A 134 -13.86 10.47 6.54
C GLU A 134 -13.25 11.84 6.18
N THR A 135 -12.13 11.84 5.44
CA THR A 135 -11.46 13.06 4.98
C THR A 135 -12.26 13.80 3.90
N LEU A 136 -12.88 13.09 2.95
CA LEU A 136 -13.52 13.70 1.78
C LEU A 136 -14.97 14.12 2.02
N GLU A 137 -15.70 13.41 2.88
CA GLU A 137 -17.13 13.64 3.12
C GLU A 137 -17.45 15.10 3.48
N PRO A 138 -16.74 15.77 4.43
CA PRO A 138 -17.02 17.16 4.76
C PRO A 138 -16.80 18.11 3.59
N ALA A 139 -15.78 17.86 2.75
CA ALA A 139 -15.48 18.73 1.62
C ALA A 139 -16.48 18.56 0.48
N LEU A 140 -16.90 17.33 0.19
CA LEU A 140 -17.97 17.06 -0.78
C LEU A 140 -19.30 17.68 -0.32
N ALA A 141 -19.62 17.59 0.98
CA ALA A 141 -20.81 18.22 1.55
C ALA A 141 -20.75 19.75 1.46
N ALA A 142 -19.64 20.37 1.84
CA ALA A 142 -19.46 21.83 1.79
C ALA A 142 -19.53 22.40 0.37
N ARG A 143 -19.20 21.59 -0.64
CA ARG A 143 -19.29 21.96 -2.06
C ARG A 143 -20.68 21.76 -2.67
N GLY A 144 -21.59 21.09 -1.95
CA GLY A 144 -22.89 20.66 -2.48
C GLY A 144 -22.83 19.42 -3.38
N ASP A 145 -21.65 18.82 -3.55
CA ASP A 145 -21.39 17.71 -4.48
C ASP A 145 -21.94 16.38 -3.93
N ALA A 146 -22.19 16.27 -2.62
CA ALA A 146 -22.66 15.05 -1.94
C ALA A 146 -23.99 14.48 -2.46
N THR A 147 -24.76 15.26 -3.23
CA THR A 147 -26.00 14.78 -3.89
C THR A 147 -25.74 14.05 -5.21
N THR A 148 -24.55 14.20 -5.79
CA THR A 148 -24.12 13.60 -7.06
C THR A 148 -22.97 12.62 -6.89
N LEU A 149 -22.15 12.81 -5.86
CA LEU A 149 -20.99 12.00 -5.53
C LEU A 149 -21.16 11.40 -4.15
N ASP A 150 -21.41 10.09 -4.10
CA ASP A 150 -21.41 9.33 -2.85
C ASP A 150 -19.97 9.21 -2.30
N PRO A 151 -19.67 9.71 -1.08
CA PRO A 151 -18.32 9.68 -0.53
C PRO A 151 -17.73 8.27 -0.39
N GLY A 152 -18.56 7.26 -0.13
CA GLY A 152 -18.14 5.86 -0.06
C GLY A 152 -17.70 5.33 -1.42
N ILE A 153 -18.51 5.57 -2.46
CA ILE A 153 -18.17 5.17 -3.84
C ILE A 153 -16.93 5.92 -4.34
N VAL A 154 -16.81 7.22 -4.09
CA VAL A 154 -15.62 8.01 -4.45
C VAL A 154 -14.37 7.43 -3.78
N SER A 155 -14.47 7.07 -2.50
CA SER A 155 -13.34 6.48 -1.76
C SER A 155 -12.92 5.12 -2.32
N HIS A 156 -13.89 4.26 -2.68
CA HIS A 156 -13.60 3.02 -3.40
C HIS A 156 -12.91 3.27 -4.74
N ALA A 157 -13.39 4.23 -5.53
CA ALA A 157 -12.80 4.56 -6.83
C ALA A 157 -11.37 5.08 -6.69
N LEU A 158 -11.11 5.98 -5.74
CA LEU A 158 -9.78 6.54 -5.47
C LEU A 158 -8.79 5.45 -5.02
N VAL A 159 -9.20 4.56 -4.10
CA VAL A 159 -8.36 3.44 -3.66
C VAL A 159 -8.09 2.46 -4.81
N GLY A 160 -9.11 2.11 -5.59
CA GLY A 160 -8.94 1.21 -6.75
C GLY A 160 -8.00 1.78 -7.81
N MET A 161 -8.12 3.07 -8.12
CA MET A 161 -7.18 3.77 -9.01
C MET A 161 -5.77 3.82 -8.41
N GLY A 162 -5.65 4.20 -7.14
CA GLY A 162 -4.39 4.25 -6.42
C GLY A 162 -3.65 2.91 -6.43
N GLU A 163 -4.34 1.81 -6.13
CA GLU A 163 -3.78 0.46 -6.19
C GLU A 163 -3.33 0.07 -7.60
N HIS A 164 -4.13 0.41 -8.62
CA HIS A 164 -3.77 0.14 -10.01
C HIS A 164 -2.49 0.86 -10.41
N PHE A 165 -2.40 2.17 -10.16
CA PHE A 165 -1.22 2.95 -10.50
C PHE A 165 -0.02 2.62 -9.61
N ALA A 166 -0.22 2.24 -8.33
CA ALA A 166 0.86 1.75 -7.48
C ALA A 166 1.51 0.49 -8.06
N ARG A 167 0.71 -0.48 -8.56
CA ARG A 167 1.26 -1.65 -9.26
C ARG A 167 2.03 -1.26 -10.52
N LEU A 168 1.44 -0.40 -11.37
CA LEU A 168 2.12 0.07 -12.59
C LEU A 168 3.44 0.78 -12.27
N LEU A 169 3.48 1.65 -11.27
CA LEU A 169 4.71 2.35 -10.85
C LEU A 169 5.77 1.41 -10.27
N LEU A 170 5.38 0.29 -9.66
CA LEU A 170 6.31 -0.69 -9.10
C LEU A 170 6.87 -1.67 -10.15
N GLU A 171 6.11 -1.93 -11.22
CA GLU A 171 6.45 -2.90 -12.26
C GLU A 171 7.01 -2.25 -13.54
N ARG A 172 6.40 -1.13 -13.96
CA ARG A 172 6.63 -0.41 -15.24
C ARG A 172 6.54 1.10 -15.03
N PRO A 173 7.43 1.69 -14.20
CA PRO A 173 7.39 3.12 -13.87
C PRO A 173 7.47 4.04 -15.10
N GLU A 174 8.09 3.59 -16.18
CA GLU A 174 8.21 4.31 -17.46
C GLU A 174 6.87 4.50 -18.19
N ASP A 175 5.86 3.68 -17.89
CA ASP A 175 4.52 3.76 -18.51
C ASP A 175 3.65 4.85 -17.86
N VAL A 176 4.08 5.46 -16.76
CA VAL A 176 3.25 6.37 -15.94
C VAL A 176 3.86 7.76 -15.90
N ASP A 177 3.21 8.70 -16.59
CA ASP A 177 3.45 10.14 -16.38
C ASP A 177 2.75 10.57 -15.08
N VAL A 178 3.56 10.79 -14.04
CA VAL A 178 3.10 11.15 -12.69
C VAL A 178 2.38 12.50 -12.67
N ASP A 179 2.84 13.47 -13.46
CA ASP A 179 2.22 14.79 -13.50
C ASP A 179 0.88 14.74 -14.24
N ALA A 180 0.80 14.00 -15.35
CA ALA A 180 -0.45 13.75 -16.04
C ALA A 180 -1.44 12.98 -15.15
N LEU A 181 -0.98 11.97 -14.41
CA LEU A 181 -1.79 11.21 -13.46
C LEU A 181 -2.36 12.13 -12.36
N ALA A 182 -1.51 12.90 -11.68
CA ALA A 182 -1.92 13.78 -10.61
C ALA A 182 -2.93 14.85 -11.09
N ALA A 183 -2.65 15.46 -12.25
CA ALA A 183 -3.55 16.44 -12.86
C ALA A 183 -4.89 15.81 -13.26
N THR A 184 -4.89 14.58 -13.78
CA THR A 184 -6.11 13.87 -14.19
C THR A 184 -6.99 13.54 -12.98
N VAL A 185 -6.42 13.03 -11.88
CA VAL A 185 -7.18 12.71 -10.66
C VAL A 185 -7.82 13.97 -10.08
N GLY A 186 -7.09 15.08 -9.98
CA GLY A 186 -7.65 16.36 -9.55
C GLY A 186 -8.73 16.89 -10.50
N GLY A 187 -8.51 16.75 -11.81
CA GLY A 187 -9.41 17.20 -12.86
C GLY A 187 -10.74 16.44 -12.92
N LEU A 188 -10.73 15.12 -12.69
CA LEU A 188 -11.94 14.29 -12.70
C LEU A 188 -12.97 14.78 -11.67
N LEU A 189 -12.55 15.08 -10.44
CA LEU A 189 -13.47 15.59 -9.42
C LEU A 189 -13.91 17.04 -9.64
N ALA A 190 -13.12 17.84 -10.36
CA ALA A 190 -13.55 19.17 -10.78
C ALA A 190 -14.60 19.10 -11.91
N ALA A 191 -14.52 18.10 -12.78
CA ALA A 191 -15.36 17.94 -13.96
C ALA A 191 -16.76 17.35 -13.68
N VAL A 192 -16.95 16.65 -12.55
CA VAL A 192 -18.25 16.06 -12.16
C VAL A 192 -19.21 17.12 -11.55
N ARG A 193 -18.82 18.40 -11.55
CA ARG A 193 -19.74 19.48 -11.17
C ARG A 193 -20.94 19.53 -12.14
N PRO A 194 -22.19 19.45 -11.63
CA PRO A 194 -23.38 19.70 -12.44
C PRO A 194 -23.45 21.15 -12.93
#